data_AF-A0A3S4RP43-F1
#
_entry.id   AF-A0A3S4RP43-F1
#
_cell.length_a   1.000
_cell.length_b   1.000
_cell.length_c   1.000
_cell.angle_alpha   90.00
_cell.angle_beta   90.00
_cell.angle_gamma   90.00
#
_symmetry.space_group_name_H-M   'P 1'
#
loop_
_entity.id
_entity.type
_entity.pdbx_description
1 polymer ?
#
loop_
_entity_poly.entity_id
_entity_poly.type
_entity_poly.pdbx_seq_one_letter_code
_entity_poly.pdbx_strand_id
1 'polypeptide(L)'
;MSREALQETLSAVMDNEADELELRRVLAACGEDAELRSTWSRYQLARSVMHREPTLPKLDIAAAVSAALADEAAPPKAEKGPWRMVGRLAVAASVTLAVLAGVRLYNQNDALPQMAQQGTTRRSPCLR
;
A
#
# COMPACT_ATOMS: atom_id res chain seq x y z
N MET A 1 20.02 6.94 -19.36
CA MET A 1 19.09 8.00 -18.93
C MET A 1 19.87 9.30 -18.86
N SER A 2 19.27 10.43 -19.17
CA SER A 2 19.92 11.72 -18.94
C SER A 2 20.13 11.92 -17.43
N ARG A 3 21.10 12.77 -17.05
CA ARG A 3 21.35 13.08 -15.64
C ARG A 3 20.12 13.71 -14.97
N GLU A 4 19.37 14.52 -15.70
CA GLU A 4 18.11 15.11 -15.24
C GLU A 4 17.06 14.04 -14.94
N ALA A 5 16.88 13.05 -15.82
CA ALA A 5 15.94 11.96 -15.58
C ALA A 5 16.31 11.14 -14.33
N LEU A 6 17.60 10.94 -14.05
CA LEU A 6 18.02 10.28 -12.81
C LEU A 6 17.74 11.12 -11.57
N GLN A 7 17.88 12.44 -11.65
CA GLN A 7 17.55 13.35 -10.55
C GLN A 7 16.05 13.44 -10.29
N GLU A 8 15.23 13.39 -11.35
CA GLU A 8 13.78 13.27 -11.25
C GLU A 8 13.38 11.96 -10.58
N THR A 9 13.96 10.82 -11.02
CA THR A 9 13.76 9.53 -10.35
C THR A 9 14.20 9.58 -8.89
N LEU A 10 15.31 10.24 -8.53
CA LEU A 10 15.70 10.41 -7.13
C LEU A 10 14.62 11.14 -6.32
N SER A 11 14.01 12.19 -6.88
CA SER A 11 12.88 12.87 -6.23
C SER A 11 11.69 11.92 -6.05
N ALA A 12 11.33 11.16 -7.08
CA ALA A 12 10.27 10.16 -6.99
C ALA A 12 10.56 9.09 -5.93
N VAL A 13 11.82 8.68 -5.75
CA VAL A 13 12.24 7.76 -4.69
C VAL A 13 12.06 8.37 -3.30
N MET A 14 12.30 9.67 -3.11
CA MET A 14 12.06 10.34 -1.82
C MET A 14 10.59 10.28 -1.40
N ASP A 15 9.69 10.40 -2.38
CA ASP A 15 8.25 10.38 -2.18
C ASP A 15 7.64 8.97 -2.27
N ASN A 16 8.46 7.93 -2.49
CA ASN A 16 8.04 6.54 -2.69
C ASN A 16 7.12 6.33 -3.92
N GLU A 17 7.29 7.15 -4.96
CA GLU A 17 6.51 7.14 -6.21
C GLU A 17 7.32 6.61 -7.41
N ALA A 18 8.56 6.16 -7.21
CA ALA A 18 9.39 5.62 -8.28
C ALA A 18 8.98 4.20 -8.70
N ASP A 19 8.97 3.95 -10.01
CA ASP A 19 8.74 2.62 -10.58
C ASP A 19 9.88 1.65 -10.27
N GLU A 20 9.59 0.34 -10.23
CA GLU A 20 10.58 -0.68 -9.85
C GLU A 20 11.81 -0.71 -10.77
N LEU A 21 11.64 -0.50 -12.07
CA LEU A 21 12.74 -0.48 -13.02
C LEU A 21 13.60 0.78 -12.88
N GLU A 22 12.97 1.92 -12.62
CA GLU A 22 13.64 3.19 -12.40
C GLU A 22 14.41 3.19 -11.09
N LEU A 23 13.81 2.64 -10.03
CA LEU A 23 14.46 2.42 -8.74
C LEU A 23 15.73 1.57 -8.89
N ARG A 24 15.66 0.45 -9.61
CA ARG A 24 16.84 -0.40 -9.85
C ARG A 24 17.93 0.35 -10.63
N ARG A 25 17.54 1.14 -11.64
CA ARG A 25 18.49 1.92 -12.46
C ARG A 25 19.15 3.03 -11.65
N VAL A 26 18.39 3.78 -10.86
CA VAL A 26 18.93 4.90 -10.07
C VAL A 26 19.83 4.37 -8.95
N LEU A 27 19.49 3.25 -8.31
CA LEU A 27 20.37 2.60 -7.33
C LEU A 27 21.69 2.14 -7.94
N ALA A 28 21.66 1.53 -9.13
CA ALA A 28 22.87 1.16 -9.85
C ALA A 28 23.72 2.39 -10.22
N ALA A 29 23.08 3.46 -10.71
CA ALA A 29 23.76 4.72 -11.03
C ALA A 29 24.38 5.37 -9.79
N CYS A 30 23.71 5.31 -8.63
CA CYS A 30 24.25 5.79 -7.36
C CYS A 30 25.47 5.01 -6.87
N GLY A 31 25.69 3.77 -7.32
CA GLY A 31 26.91 3.02 -7.01
C GLY A 31 28.15 3.63 -7.69
N GLU A 32 27.99 4.04 -8.95
CA GLU A 32 29.09 4.52 -9.78
C GLU A 32 29.28 6.05 -9.70
N ASP A 33 28.21 6.82 -9.53
CA ASP A 33 28.22 8.29 -9.63
C ASP A 33 28.18 8.98 -8.25
N ALA A 34 29.31 9.56 -7.85
CA ALA A 34 29.44 10.34 -6.61
C ALA A 34 28.58 11.62 -6.59
N GLU A 35 28.40 12.26 -7.74
CA GLU A 35 27.61 13.49 -7.85
C GLU A 35 26.11 13.20 -7.67
N LEU A 36 25.65 12.04 -8.14
CA LEU A 36 24.27 11.59 -7.95
C LEU A 36 23.99 11.31 -6.47
N ARG A 37 24.92 10.63 -5.77
CA ARG A 37 24.86 10.44 -4.30
C ARG A 37 24.85 11.77 -3.55
N SER A 38 25.68 12.72 -3.99
CA SER A 38 25.74 14.08 -3.42
C SER A 38 24.42 14.83 -3.61
N THR A 39 23.77 14.66 -4.76
CA THR A 39 22.44 15.24 -5.04
C THR A 39 21.38 14.67 -4.10
N TRP A 40 21.33 13.35 -3.94
CA TRP A 40 20.45 12.69 -2.97
C TRP A 40 20.65 13.21 -1.55
N SER A 41 21.91 13.33 -1.09
CA SER A 41 22.24 13.87 0.23
C SER A 41 21.72 15.30 0.43
N ARG A 42 21.90 16.18 -0.56
CA ARG A 42 21.37 17.55 -0.52
C ARG A 42 19.84 17.60 -0.46
N TYR A 43 19.16 16.73 -1.19
CA TYR A 43 17.69 16.70 -1.15
C TYR A 43 17.18 16.26 0.23
N GLN A 44 17.80 15.25 0.84
CA GLN A 44 17.45 14.83 2.20
C GLN A 44 17.77 15.90 3.25
N LEU A 45 18.87 16.64 3.06
CA LEU A 45 19.19 17.80 3.89
C LEU A 45 18.10 18.88 3.77
N ALA A 46 17.71 19.24 2.54
CA ALA A 46 16.66 20.24 2.30
C ALA A 46 15.32 19.83 2.95
N ARG A 47 14.93 18.55 2.82
CA ARG A 47 13.76 17.96 3.49
C ARG A 47 13.86 18.11 5.01
N SER A 48 14.98 17.72 5.61
CA SER A 48 15.21 17.81 7.06
C SER A 48 15.10 19.26 7.55
N VAL A 49 15.67 20.22 6.81
CA VAL A 49 15.56 21.66 7.11
C VAL A 49 14.11 22.14 7.06
N MET A 50 13.34 21.76 6.03
CA MET A 50 11.92 22.12 5.91
C MET A 50 11.09 21.57 7.07
N HIS A 51 11.40 20.37 7.56
CA HIS A 51 10.74 19.75 8.71
C HIS A 51 11.30 20.17 10.08
N ARG A 52 12.30 21.08 10.11
CA ARG A 52 12.98 21.51 11.34
C ARG A 52 13.60 20.35 12.13
N GLU A 53 14.08 19.35 11.42
CA GLU A 53 14.81 18.22 11.98
C GLU A 53 16.29 18.62 12.22
N PRO A 54 17.01 17.95 13.14
CA PRO A 54 18.43 18.23 13.37
C PRO A 54 19.28 17.92 12.13
N THR A 55 20.12 18.87 11.71
CA THR A 55 20.98 18.71 10.53
C THR A 55 22.44 19.03 10.84
N LEU A 56 23.37 18.22 10.31
CA LEU A 56 24.81 18.45 10.38
C LEU A 56 25.39 18.56 8.95
N PRO A 57 25.29 19.73 8.30
CA PRO A 57 25.42 19.86 6.84
C PRO A 57 26.81 19.54 6.27
N LYS A 58 27.85 19.42 7.09
CA LYS A 58 29.22 19.13 6.65
C LYS A 58 29.78 17.81 7.20
N LEU A 59 29.00 17.07 7.98
CA LEU A 59 29.43 15.80 8.53
C LEU A 59 29.01 14.68 7.57
N ASP A 60 29.99 14.04 6.93
CA ASP A 60 29.77 12.85 6.12
C ASP A 60 30.42 11.63 6.78
N ILE A 61 29.57 10.77 7.35
CA ILE A 61 29.95 9.44 7.83
C ILE A 61 29.57 8.34 6.82
N ALA A 62 28.73 8.67 5.83
CA ALA A 62 28.18 7.70 4.90
C ALA A 62 29.26 7.12 4.00
N ALA A 63 30.26 7.92 3.60
CA ALA A 63 31.40 7.43 2.84
C ALA A 63 32.21 6.35 3.60
N ALA A 64 32.52 6.60 4.88
CA ALA A 64 33.26 5.65 5.72
C ALA A 64 32.45 4.38 5.99
N VAL A 65 31.15 4.52 6.28
CA VAL A 65 30.23 3.39 6.46
C VAL A 65 30.13 2.57 5.17
N SER A 66 29.97 3.22 4.00
CA SER A 66 29.90 2.52 2.71
C SER A 66 31.18 1.74 2.40
N ALA A 67 32.34 2.26 2.79
CA ALA A 67 33.61 1.57 2.61
C ALA A 67 33.73 0.35 3.53
N ALA A 68 33.34 0.47 4.80
CA ALA A 68 33.35 -0.65 5.74
C ALA A 68 32.37 -1.77 5.30
N LEU A 69 31.18 -1.40 4.82
CA LEU A 69 30.16 -2.34 4.35
C LEU A 69 30.55 -3.05 3.03
N ALA A 70 31.50 -2.51 2.26
CA ALA A 70 31.92 -3.13 1.00
C ALA A 70 32.59 -4.50 1.21
N ASP A 71 33.21 -4.71 2.37
CA ASP A 71 33.87 -5.96 2.76
C ASP A 71 32.93 -6.93 3.51
N GLU A 72 31.67 -6.53 3.75
CA GLU A 72 30.67 -7.34 4.44
C GLU A 72 29.79 -8.14 3.46
N ALA A 73 29.17 -9.21 3.96
CA ALA A 73 28.21 -9.98 3.17
C ALA A 73 26.93 -9.16 2.90
N ALA A 74 26.34 -9.33 1.71
CA ALA A 74 25.09 -8.66 1.36
C ALA A 74 23.97 -9.00 2.37
N PRO A 75 23.07 -8.04 2.67
CA PRO A 75 22.02 -8.25 3.66
C PRO A 75 21.08 -9.38 3.23
N PRO A 76 20.55 -10.15 4.20
CA PRO A 76 19.61 -11.23 3.90
C PRO A 76 18.34 -10.66 3.24
N LYS A 77 17.81 -11.39 2.25
CA LYS A 77 16.54 -11.02 1.63
C LYS A 77 15.43 -11.12 2.68
N ALA A 78 14.61 -10.08 2.78
CA ALA A 78 13.43 -10.11 3.64
C ALA A 78 12.45 -11.18 3.13
N GLU A 79 12.42 -12.33 3.78
CA GLU A 79 11.48 -13.38 3.45
C GLU A 79 10.07 -12.99 3.89
N LYS A 80 9.15 -12.93 2.93
CA LYS A 80 7.74 -12.70 3.22
C LYS A 80 7.14 -14.01 3.73
N GLY A 81 7.08 -14.16 5.05
CA GLY A 81 6.57 -15.36 5.70
C GLY A 81 5.11 -15.72 5.34
N PRO A 82 4.65 -16.94 5.69
CA PRO A 82 3.35 -17.49 5.30
C PRO A 82 2.16 -16.67 5.79
N TRP A 83 2.34 -15.87 6.86
CA TRP A 83 1.33 -14.97 7.41
C TRP A 83 0.73 -14.00 6.39
N ARG A 84 1.49 -13.59 5.38
CA ARG A 84 0.99 -12.71 4.31
C ARG A 84 -0.03 -13.41 3.41
N MET A 85 0.12 -14.72 3.16
CA MET A 85 -0.85 -15.52 2.41
C MET A 85 -2.15 -15.68 3.22
N VAL A 86 -2.02 -16.00 4.51
CA VAL A 86 -3.16 -16.17 5.42
C VAL A 86 -3.97 -14.87 5.53
N GLY A 87 -3.30 -13.74 5.72
CA GLY A 87 -3.97 -12.43 5.79
C GLY A 87 -4.76 -12.09 4.51
N ARG A 88 -4.20 -12.39 3.33
CA ARG A 88 -4.90 -12.16 2.04
C ARG A 88 -6.10 -13.08 1.87
N LEU A 89 -5.98 -14.34 2.28
CA LEU A 89 -7.09 -15.30 2.25
C LEU A 89 -8.20 -14.88 3.21
N ALA A 90 -7.85 -14.43 4.42
CA ALA A 90 -8.82 -13.95 5.40
C ALA A 90 -9.62 -12.76 4.86
N VAL A 91 -8.96 -11.76 4.26
CA VAL A 91 -9.65 -10.58 3.68
C VAL A 91 -10.62 -11.01 2.56
N ALA A 92 -10.17 -11.82 1.61
CA ALA A 92 -11.03 -12.28 0.51
C ALA A 92 -12.23 -13.10 1.01
N ALA A 93 -12.00 -14.00 1.98
CA ALA A 93 -13.05 -14.81 2.60
C ALA A 93 -14.07 -13.94 3.34
N SER A 94 -13.61 -12.95 4.11
CA SER A 94 -14.48 -12.02 4.85
C SER A 94 -15.35 -11.19 3.92
N VAL A 95 -14.79 -10.64 2.83
CA VAL A 95 -15.57 -9.88 1.84
C VAL A 95 -16.63 -10.78 1.18
N THR A 96 -16.26 -12.02 0.82
CA THR A 96 -17.19 -12.96 0.17
C THR A 96 -18.34 -13.36 1.10
N LEU A 97 -18.05 -13.64 2.38
CA LEU A 97 -19.07 -13.94 3.38
C LEU A 97 -19.99 -12.75 3.63
N ALA A 98 -19.45 -11.53 3.73
CA ALA A 98 -20.24 -10.32 3.92
C ALA A 98 -21.19 -10.06 2.74
N VAL A 99 -20.70 -10.24 1.50
CA VAL A 99 -21.53 -10.11 0.28
C VAL A 99 -22.65 -11.16 0.27
N LEU A 100 -22.35 -12.42 0.57
CA LEU A 100 -23.35 -13.49 0.60
C LEU A 100 -24.41 -13.28 1.69
N ALA A 101 -23.98 -12.83 2.88
CA ALA A 101 -24.89 -12.49 3.97
C ALA A 101 -25.78 -11.28 3.62
N GLY A 102 -25.21 -10.25 2.99
CA GLY A 102 -25.95 -9.09 2.51
C GLY A 102 -27.05 -9.44 1.51
N VAL A 103 -26.74 -10.28 0.51
CA VAL A 103 -27.71 -10.73 -0.50
C VAL A 103 -28.85 -11.55 0.13
N ARG A 104 -28.55 -12.41 1.11
CA ARG A 104 -29.55 -13.19 1.87
C ARG A 104 -30.47 -12.32 2.71
N LEU A 105 -29.96 -11.24 3.31
CA LEU A 105 -30.74 -10.32 4.12
C LEU A 105 -31.63 -9.44 3.23
N TYR A 106 -31.09 -8.95 2.10
CA TYR A 106 -31.83 -8.17 1.13
C TYR A 106 -33.04 -8.94 0.56
N ASN A 107 -32.81 -10.18 0.11
CA ASN A 107 -33.87 -11.01 -0.47
C ASN A 107 -34.94 -11.46 0.56
N GLN A 108 -34.63 -11.47 1.86
CA GLN A 108 -35.62 -11.75 2.91
C GLN A 108 -36.48 -10.53 3.25
N ASN A 109 -35.95 -9.31 3.12
CA ASN A 109 -36.72 -8.09 3.38
C ASN A 109 -37.77 -7.81 2.30
N ASP A 110 -37.62 -8.34 1.08
CA ASP A 110 -38.66 -8.30 0.04
C ASP A 110 -39.77 -9.35 0.27
N ALA A 111 -39.59 -10.33 1.17
CA ALA A 111 -40.49 -11.48 1.33
C ALA A 111 -41.60 -11.33 2.39
N LEU A 112 -41.78 -10.17 3.05
CA LEU A 112 -42.88 -9.90 3.97
C LEU A 112 -43.36 -8.44 3.81
N PRO A 113 -44.63 -8.15 3.42
CA PRO A 113 -45.84 -8.77 3.96
C PRO A 113 -46.92 -9.11 2.90
N GLN A 114 -47.24 -10.39 2.72
CA GLN A 114 -48.50 -10.80 2.07
C GLN A 114 -49.21 -11.99 2.74
N MET A 115 -48.80 -12.34 3.96
CA MET A 115 -49.45 -13.40 4.76
C MET A 115 -50.34 -12.79 5.85
N ALA A 116 -51.33 -11.97 5.46
CA ALA A 116 -52.32 -11.43 6.40
C ALA A 116 -53.67 -11.11 5.75
N GLN A 117 -54.17 -11.91 4.79
CA GLN A 117 -55.55 -11.79 4.29
C GLN A 117 -56.14 -13.14 3.84
N GLN A 118 -56.23 -14.12 4.74
CA GLN A 118 -57.11 -15.28 4.54
C GLN A 118 -57.83 -15.61 5.84
N GLY A 119 -58.83 -14.79 6.16
CA GLY A 119 -59.71 -15.04 7.28
C GLY A 119 -60.82 -14.01 7.33
N THR A 120 -62.07 -14.50 7.16
CA THR A 120 -63.36 -13.84 7.41
C THR A 120 -64.07 -13.12 6.25
N THR A 121 -64.75 -13.90 5.41
CA THR A 121 -66.05 -13.48 4.85
C THR A 121 -67.12 -14.51 5.21
N ARG A 122 -67.69 -14.32 6.39
CA ARG A 122 -68.96 -14.91 6.85
C ARG A 122 -70.09 -14.08 6.22
N ARG A 123 -70.87 -14.63 5.28
CA ARG A 123 -72.20 -14.07 4.92
C ARG A 123 -73.22 -15.18 4.65
N SER A 124 -74.29 -15.10 5.42
CA SER A 124 -75.45 -15.98 5.54
C SER A 124 -76.29 -16.10 4.25
N PRO A 125 -77.05 -17.19 4.06
CA PRO A 125 -78.12 -17.24 3.07
C PRO A 125 -79.41 -16.63 3.66
N CYS A 126 -79.95 -15.59 3.02
CA CYS A 126 -81.31 -15.10 3.28
C CYS A 126 -82.28 -15.70 2.24
N LEU A 127 -83.46 -16.10 2.73
CA LEU A 127 -84.64 -16.59 2.01
C LEU A 127 -85.03 -15.76 0.76
N ARG A 128 -85.40 -16.44 -0.32
CA ARG A 128 -86.64 -16.22 -1.10
C ARG A 128 -86.99 -17.45 -1.90
#